data_AF-A0A7Z2SIG1-F1
#
_entry.id   AF-A0A7Z2SIG1-F1
#
_cell.length_a   1.000
_cell.length_b   1.000
_cell.length_c   1.000
_cell.angle_alpha   90.00
_cell.angle_beta   90.00
_cell.angle_gamma   90.00
#
_symmetry.space_group_name_H-M   'P 1'
#
loop_
_entity.id
_entity.type
_entity.pdbx_description
1 polymer ?
#
loop_
_entity_poly.entity_id
_entity_poly.type
_entity_poly.pdbx_seq_one_letter_code
_entity_poly.pdbx_strand_id
1 'polypeptide(L)'
;MADRAHGLFEDVLQRLAVPSHAEDGLVLGAFYERNERAAIYNPSFRPFTAPVPFLLIRQAVVSDWKFFLGNEEWLNLWARRFQETAVHALADELRRLRWPAKRD
;
A
#
# COMPACT_ATOMS: atom_id res chain seq x y z
N MET A 1 -23.60 3.71 -8.40
CA MET A 1 -23.20 3.49 -7.00
C MET A 1 -21.68 3.48 -6.86
N ALA A 2 -20.95 2.71 -7.70
CA ALA A 2 -19.49 2.67 -7.72
C ALA A 2 -18.80 4.05 -7.82
N ASP A 3 -19.22 4.93 -8.74
CA ASP A 3 -18.58 6.25 -8.92
C ASP A 3 -18.72 7.17 -7.70
N ARG A 4 -19.86 7.09 -6.99
CA ARG A 4 -20.05 7.83 -5.73
C ARG A 4 -19.18 7.27 -4.60
N ALA A 5 -19.00 5.95 -4.56
CA ALA A 5 -18.15 5.30 -3.57
C ALA A 5 -16.68 5.65 -3.80
N HIS A 6 -16.23 5.69 -5.05
CA HIS A 6 -14.86 6.08 -5.39
C HIS A 6 -14.53 7.49 -4.91
N GLY A 7 -15.35 8.49 -5.27
CA GLY A 7 -15.12 9.88 -4.85
C GLY A 7 -15.11 10.04 -3.32
N LEU A 8 -16.10 9.45 -2.64
CA LEU A 8 -16.16 9.48 -1.18
C LEU A 8 -14.92 8.86 -0.51
N PHE A 9 -14.45 7.71 -1.01
CA PHE A 9 -13.29 7.06 -0.42
C PHE A 9 -11.98 7.78 -0.73
N GLU A 10 -11.81 8.35 -1.92
CA GLU A 10 -10.64 9.18 -2.20
C GLU A 10 -10.59 10.40 -1.27
N ASP A 11 -11.73 11.08 -1.05
CA ASP A 11 -11.81 12.21 -0.11
C ASP A 11 -11.43 11.80 1.32
N VAL A 12 -11.96 10.66 1.79
CA VAL A 12 -11.67 10.15 3.14
C VAL A 12 -10.20 9.72 3.27
N LEU A 13 -9.68 8.98 2.29
CA LEU A 13 -8.29 8.51 2.30
C LEU A 13 -7.31 9.68 2.21
N GLN A 14 -7.58 10.69 1.37
CA GLN A 14 -6.73 11.88 1.24
C GLN A 14 -6.58 12.61 2.58
N ARG A 15 -7.64 12.64 3.40
CA ARG A 15 -7.64 13.34 4.70
C ARG A 15 -7.08 12.51 5.83
N LEU A 16 -7.34 11.20 5.86
CA LEU A 16 -7.08 10.37 7.02
C LEU A 16 -5.90 9.42 6.86
N ALA A 17 -5.56 8.99 5.64
CA ALA A 17 -4.61 7.88 5.47
C ALA A 17 -3.21 8.24 6.00
N VAL A 18 -2.68 9.41 5.60
CA VAL A 18 -1.36 9.88 6.05
C VAL A 18 -1.29 10.07 7.57
N PRO A 19 -2.18 10.86 8.22
CA PRO A 19 -2.10 11.03 9.68
C PRO A 19 -2.32 9.72 10.44
N SER A 20 -3.30 8.89 10.04
CA SER A 20 -3.52 7.59 10.68
C SER A 20 -2.32 6.64 10.54
N HIS A 21 -1.56 6.73 9.44
CA HIS A 21 -0.34 5.94 9.31
C HIS A 21 0.81 6.51 10.14
N ALA A 22 1.00 7.83 10.13
CA ALA A 22 2.08 8.49 10.86
C ALA A 22 1.94 8.30 12.38
N GLU A 23 0.73 8.52 12.91
CA GLU A 23 0.46 8.49 14.34
C GLU A 23 0.27 7.04 14.81
N ASP A 24 -0.71 6.34 14.24
CA ASP A 24 -1.19 5.06 14.76
C ASP A 24 -0.63 3.84 14.01
N GLY A 25 0.05 4.05 12.88
CA GLY A 25 0.54 2.95 12.06
C GLY A 25 -0.55 2.22 11.31
N LEU A 26 -1.67 2.88 11.03
CA LEU A 26 -2.77 2.28 10.30
C LEU A 26 -2.56 2.33 8.79
N VAL A 27 -3.12 1.36 8.10
CA VAL A 27 -3.25 1.31 6.64
C VAL A 27 -4.73 1.23 6.32
N LEU A 28 -5.19 2.13 5.45
CA LEU A 28 -6.57 2.22 5.01
C LEU A 28 -6.65 1.84 3.53
N GLY A 29 -7.52 0.89 3.20
CA GLY A 29 -7.74 0.42 1.83
C GLY A 29 -9.20 0.51 1.44
N ALA A 30 -9.49 1.16 0.31
CA ALA A 30 -10.85 1.26 -0.23
C ALA A 30 -11.20 0.04 -1.11
N PHE A 31 -12.35 -0.57 -0.83
CA PHE A 31 -12.90 -1.68 -1.60
C PHE A 31 -14.24 -1.28 -2.20
N TYR A 32 -14.40 -1.43 -3.51
CA TYR A 32 -15.62 -1.09 -4.25
C TYR A 32 -15.63 -1.75 -5.62
N GLU A 33 -16.81 -1.89 -6.22
CA GLU A 33 -17.09 -2.73 -7.40
C GLU A 33 -16.13 -2.53 -8.58
N ARG A 34 -15.70 -1.29 -8.85
CA ARG A 34 -14.85 -0.91 -9.99
C ARG A 34 -13.49 -0.36 -9.57
N ASN A 35 -12.93 -0.86 -8.47
CA ASN A 35 -11.57 -0.46 -8.09
C ASN A 35 -10.55 -0.98 -9.10
N GLU A 36 -9.86 -0.06 -9.78
CA GLU A 36 -8.92 -0.37 -10.86
C GLU A 36 -7.49 -0.64 -10.38
N ARG A 37 -7.20 -0.50 -9.07
CA ARG A 37 -5.86 -0.79 -8.54
C ARG A 37 -5.51 -2.26 -8.73
N ALA A 38 -4.33 -2.49 -9.31
CA ALA A 38 -3.81 -3.82 -9.54
C ALA A 38 -3.05 -4.38 -8.33
N ALA A 39 -2.88 -5.70 -8.30
CA ALA A 39 -1.98 -6.35 -7.34
C ALA A 39 -0.50 -6.10 -7.69
N ILE A 40 0.36 -6.03 -6.67
CA ILE A 40 1.80 -5.74 -6.80
C ILE A 40 2.51 -6.66 -7.82
N TYR A 41 2.18 -7.95 -7.82
CA TYR A 41 2.86 -8.96 -8.64
C TYR A 41 2.06 -9.44 -9.85
N ASN A 42 0.83 -8.94 -10.02
CA ASN A 42 -0.03 -9.35 -11.13
C ASN A 42 -0.89 -8.15 -11.59
N PRO A 43 -0.48 -7.46 -12.67
CA PRO A 43 -1.20 -6.29 -13.17
C PRO A 43 -2.58 -6.62 -13.74
N SER A 44 -2.91 -7.90 -13.96
CA SER A 44 -4.23 -8.33 -14.43
C SER A 44 -5.19 -8.66 -13.28
N PHE A 45 -4.71 -8.74 -12.04
CA PHE A 45 -5.55 -9.04 -10.88
C PHE A 45 -6.03 -7.74 -10.19
N ARG A 46 -7.33 -7.66 -9.85
CA ARG A 46 -7.98 -6.51 -9.19
C ARG A 46 -8.49 -6.90 -7.79
N PRO A 47 -7.59 -6.95 -6.79
CA PRO A 47 -7.91 -7.50 -5.46
C PRO A 47 -8.81 -6.59 -4.61
N PHE A 48 -8.98 -5.33 -5.00
CA PHE A 48 -9.69 -4.32 -4.20
C PHE A 48 -11.15 -4.14 -4.64
N THR A 49 -11.71 -5.12 -5.35
CA THR A 49 -13.10 -5.09 -5.80
C THR A 49 -14.02 -5.71 -4.75
N ALA A 50 -15.20 -5.12 -4.56
CA ALA A 50 -16.22 -5.65 -3.64
C ALA A 50 -17.63 -5.22 -4.07
N PRO A 51 -18.66 -6.07 -3.92
CA PRO A 51 -20.04 -5.73 -4.29
C PRO A 51 -20.66 -4.67 -3.37
N VAL A 52 -20.19 -4.57 -2.13
CA VAL A 52 -20.57 -3.54 -1.16
C VAL A 52 -19.34 -2.68 -0.89
N PRO A 53 -19.40 -1.35 -1.03
CA PRO A 53 -18.28 -0.48 -0.73
C PRO A 53 -17.90 -0.46 0.75
N PHE A 54 -16.62 -0.59 1.08
CA PHE A 54 -16.12 -0.46 2.46
C PHE A 54 -14.66 0.01 2.52
N LEU A 55 -14.25 0.46 3.70
CA LEU A 55 -12.84 0.72 4.05
C LEU A 55 -12.33 -0.42 4.92
N LEU A 56 -11.22 -1.04 4.52
CA LEU A 56 -10.45 -1.92 5.38
C LEU A 56 -9.45 -1.06 6.15
N ILE A 57 -9.43 -1.21 7.48
CA ILE A 57 -8.45 -0.57 8.36
C ILE A 57 -7.71 -1.67 9.10
N ARG A 58 -6.38 -1.63 9.07
CA ARG A 58 -5.53 -2.54 9.84
C ARG A 58 -4.23 -1.89 10.27
N GLN A 59 -3.55 -2.53 11.20
CA GLN A 59 -2.16 -2.22 11.53
C GLN A 59 -1.25 -2.47 10.31
N ALA A 60 -0.31 -1.55 10.09
CA ALA A 60 0.73 -1.69 9.09
C ALA A 60 1.61 -2.90 9.41
N VAL A 61 2.07 -3.56 8.37
CA VAL A 61 3.05 -4.64 8.46
C VAL A 61 4.27 -4.28 7.63
N VAL A 62 5.43 -4.87 7.96
CA VAL A 62 6.69 -4.48 7.30
C VAL A 62 6.61 -4.59 5.78
N SER A 63 5.89 -5.58 5.24
CA SER A 63 5.75 -5.79 3.79
C SER A 63 4.95 -4.72 3.04
N ASP A 64 4.32 -3.76 3.74
CA ASP A 64 3.50 -2.72 3.12
C ASP A 64 4.30 -1.74 2.26
N TRP A 65 5.63 -1.71 2.40
CA TRP A 65 6.52 -0.90 1.56
C TRP A 65 6.28 -1.07 0.06
N LYS A 66 5.82 -2.25 -0.35
CA LYS A 66 5.53 -2.57 -1.76
C LYS A 66 4.41 -1.70 -2.34
N PHE A 67 3.48 -1.22 -1.51
CA PHE A 67 2.45 -0.27 -1.92
C PHE A 67 2.94 1.18 -1.95
N PHE A 68 4.04 1.48 -1.25
CA PHE A 68 4.56 2.84 -1.05
C PHE A 68 5.73 3.21 -1.98
N LEU A 69 6.26 2.24 -2.74
CA LEU A 69 7.42 2.47 -3.63
C LEU A 69 7.28 3.65 -4.59
N GLY A 70 6.08 3.90 -5.10
CA GLY A 70 5.80 5.01 -6.02
C GLY A 70 5.54 6.35 -5.34
N ASN A 71 5.63 6.44 -4.01
CA ASN A 71 5.31 7.64 -3.25
C ASN A 71 6.30 7.84 -2.09
N GLU A 72 7.17 8.83 -2.24
CA GLU A 72 8.27 9.09 -1.28
C GLU A 72 7.77 9.45 0.12
N GLU A 73 6.66 10.17 0.25
CA GLU A 73 6.08 10.52 1.55
C GLU A 73 5.70 9.26 2.32
N TRP A 74 4.95 8.37 1.67
CA TRP A 74 4.53 7.10 2.25
C TRP A 74 5.71 6.18 2.57
N LEU A 75 6.70 6.12 1.67
CA LEU A 75 7.90 5.31 1.89
C LEU A 75 8.71 5.81 3.10
N ASN A 76 8.82 7.13 3.26
CA ASN A 76 9.51 7.74 4.40
C ASN A 76 8.80 7.48 5.73
N LEU A 77 7.46 7.58 5.75
CA LEU A 77 6.68 7.27 6.95
C LEU A 77 6.80 5.79 7.33
N TRP A 78 6.73 4.89 6.36
CA TRP A 78 6.97 3.47 6.56
C TRP A 78 8.37 3.20 7.12
N ALA A 79 9.40 3.80 6.53
CA ALA A 79 10.79 3.62 6.97
C ALA A 79 10.99 4.10 8.42
N ARG A 80 10.38 5.24 8.80
CA ARG A 80 10.39 5.74 10.18
C ARG A 80 9.66 4.81 11.14
N ARG A 81 8.62 4.11 10.70
CA ARG A 81 7.89 3.20 11.58
C ARG A 81 8.62 1.88 11.81
N PHE A 82 9.20 1.30 10.77
CA PHE A 82 9.82 -0.03 10.83
C PHE A 82 11.33 -0.02 11.08
N GLN A 83 12.00 1.13 10.98
CA GLN A 83 13.40 1.34 11.37
C GLN A 83 14.33 0.23 10.81
N GLU A 84 15.13 -0.43 11.64
CA GLU A 84 16.06 -1.49 11.21
C GLU A 84 15.35 -2.66 10.50
N THR A 85 14.11 -2.98 10.86
CA THR A 85 13.33 -4.04 10.20
C THR A 85 13.03 -3.68 8.73
N ALA A 86 12.89 -2.40 8.41
CA ALA A 86 12.74 -1.93 7.03
C ALA A 86 13.97 -2.27 6.17
N VAL A 87 15.16 -2.05 6.72
CA VAL A 87 16.44 -2.34 6.03
C VAL A 87 16.56 -3.83 5.73
N HIS A 88 16.25 -4.69 6.71
CA HIS A 88 16.27 -6.13 6.52
C HIS A 88 15.26 -6.60 5.48
N ALA A 89 14.03 -6.08 5.52
CA ALA A 89 13.00 -6.45 4.55
C ALA A 89 13.40 -6.11 3.11
N LEU A 90 14.00 -4.93 2.89
CA LEU A 90 14.52 -4.55 1.56
C LEU A 90 15.71 -5.41 1.14
N ALA A 91 16.66 -5.64 2.04
CA ALA A 91 17.82 -6.48 1.76
C ALA A 91 17.42 -7.91 1.39
N ASP A 92 16.42 -8.48 2.07
CA ASP A 92 15.90 -9.81 1.77
C ASP A 92 15.20 -9.89 0.42
N GLU A 93 14.42 -8.87 0.04
CA GLU A 93 13.82 -8.82 -1.29
C GLU A 93 14.91 -8.71 -2.38
N LEU A 94 15.92 -7.85 -2.18
CA LEU A 94 17.03 -7.72 -3.12
C LEU A 94 17.81 -9.04 -3.30
N ARG A 95 18.06 -9.77 -2.21
CA ARG A 95 18.68 -11.11 -2.26
C ARG A 95 17.80 -12.10 -3.04
N ARG A 96 16.48 -12.09 -2.83
CA ARG A 96 15.53 -12.94 -3.58
C ARG A 96 15.54 -12.64 -5.07
N LEU A 97 15.64 -11.36 -5.43
CA LEU A 97 15.77 -10.91 -6.83
C LEU A 97 17.18 -11.15 -7.41
N ARG A 98 18.10 -11.73 -6.64
CA ARG A 98 19.51 -11.96 -7.00
C ARG A 98 20.20 -10.67 -7.45
N TRP A 99 19.88 -9.55 -6.79
CA TRP A 99 20.46 -8.24 -7.09
C TRP A 99 21.95 -8.14 -6.66
N PRO A 100 22.82 -7.53 -7.49
CA PRO A 100 22.57 -7.13 -8.86
C PRO A 100 22.55 -8.37 -9.75
N ALA A 101 21.43 -8.59 -10.44
CA ALA A 101 21.41 -9.56 -11.52
C ALA A 101 22.35 -8.99 -12.59
N LYS A 102 23.28 -9.80 -13.11
CA LYS A 102 24.21 -9.36 -14.16
C LYS A 102 23.43 -8.59 -15.22
N ARG A 103 23.82 -7.33 -15.43
CA ARG A 103 23.46 -6.57 -16.63
C ARG A 103 24.32 -7.17 -17.74
N ASP A 104 23.75 -8.13 -18.47
CA ASP A 104 24.22 -8.49 -19.81
C ASP A 104 23.66 -7.48 -20.81
#